data_AF-A0A8W8KQI3-F1
#
_entry.id   AF-A0A8W8KQI3-F1
#
_cell.length_a   1.000
_cell.length_b   1.000
_cell.length_c   1.000
_cell.angle_alpha   90.00
_cell.angle_beta   90.00
_cell.angle_gamma   90.00
#
_symmetry.space_group_name_H-M   'P 1'
#
loop_
_entity.id
_entity.type
_entity.pdbx_description
1 polymer ?
#
loop_
_entity_poly.entity_id
_entity_poly.type
_entity_poly.pdbx_seq_one_letter_code
_entity_poly.pdbx_strand_id
1 'polypeptide(L)'
;MSHLQRVFKIVVTFLAVYIVFDIYIRIHYLSLPDIHKETLRNTNTVRAETCIVQKYITTIWERNSRLRQKCKITKQVLTPTNVTFYNWKNLNYCKVPKCGSTFWMQVFLALNDVENIKDVFGKRRSLYHNNALNKKSTMDHFSGSDVIFHVTRNPYSRLYSAYVDKIYLPGFWGVASEINKRNGKACSQSPSFEEFLKFIMKENYQDPHWQPISEICGSCNVPYNVVSKQETFNNDVQFILDHLSISRRLKKEFLTNLKKKHTENSIKEITKVMIGYAKEAPCLTFIQFCQRLWKSFKIQGYISNLLSFPLKKFRTLNFTNTTAIVKIYIKGTKKIHMTSMMKRHQRQHYLAKAYKGISHKAIKDLKRMYKADFDLYGYSYELPKEH
;
A
#
# COMPACT_ATOMS: atom_id res chain seq x y z
N MET A 1 -26.54 -11.62 58.10
CA MET A 1 -26.01 -12.00 56.77
C MET A 1 -25.06 -10.92 56.30
N SER A 2 -23.81 -11.26 56.00
CA SER A 2 -22.80 -10.29 55.59
C SER A 2 -23.17 -9.66 54.24
N HIS A 3 -22.75 -8.41 54.02
CA HIS A 3 -23.01 -7.66 52.79
C HIS A 3 -22.63 -8.45 51.52
N LEU A 4 -21.63 -9.34 51.63
CA LEU A 4 -21.17 -10.25 50.58
C LEU A 4 -22.24 -11.28 50.16
N GLN A 5 -23.03 -11.81 51.11
CA GLN A 5 -24.11 -12.77 50.81
C GLN A 5 -25.28 -12.13 50.07
N ARG A 6 -25.57 -10.84 50.31
CA ARG A 6 -26.59 -10.09 49.57
C ARG A 6 -26.15 -9.82 48.13
N VAL A 7 -24.91 -9.38 47.93
CA VAL A 7 -24.35 -9.15 46.58
C VAL A 7 -24.28 -10.45 45.79
N PHE A 8 -23.86 -11.56 46.42
CA PHE A 8 -23.82 -12.86 45.77
C PHE A 8 -25.20 -13.35 45.33
N LYS A 9 -26.23 -13.21 46.18
CA LYS A 9 -27.62 -13.53 45.78
C LYS A 9 -28.09 -12.69 44.59
N ILE A 10 -27.82 -11.38 44.59
CA ILE A 10 -28.21 -10.50 43.48
C ILE A 10 -27.52 -10.91 42.18
N VAL A 11 -26.20 -11.15 42.21
CA VAL A 11 -25.44 -11.57 41.02
C VAL A 11 -25.92 -12.92 40.49
N VAL A 12 -26.19 -13.89 41.36
CA VAL A 12 -26.73 -15.21 40.98
C VAL A 12 -28.13 -15.08 40.39
N THR A 13 -28.99 -14.21 40.95
CA THR A 13 -30.33 -13.96 40.39
C THR A 13 -30.24 -13.31 39.01
N PHE A 14 -29.36 -12.32 38.81
CA PHE A 14 -29.16 -11.70 37.49
C PHE A 14 -28.60 -12.68 36.45
N LEU A 15 -27.63 -13.52 36.84
CA LEU A 15 -27.10 -14.59 35.98
C LEU A 15 -28.18 -15.61 35.63
N ALA A 16 -29.02 -16.01 36.59
CA ALA A 16 -30.12 -16.93 36.34
C ALA A 16 -31.15 -16.31 35.37
N VAL A 17 -31.53 -15.04 35.54
CA VAL A 17 -32.43 -14.34 34.62
C VAL A 17 -31.82 -14.22 33.22
N TYR A 18 -30.53 -13.90 33.12
CA TYR A 18 -29.83 -13.81 31.83
C TYR A 18 -29.78 -15.17 31.12
N ILE A 19 -29.48 -16.25 31.84
CA ILE A 19 -29.43 -17.60 31.28
C ILE A 19 -30.82 -18.04 30.82
N VAL A 20 -31.88 -17.79 31.61
CA VAL A 20 -33.26 -18.10 31.22
C VAL A 20 -33.66 -17.29 29.98
N PHE A 21 -33.26 -16.02 29.89
CA PHE A 21 -33.54 -15.18 28.73
C PHE A 21 -32.77 -15.63 27.48
N ASP A 22 -31.49 -16.02 27.59
CA ASP A 22 -30.70 -16.54 26.47
C ASP A 22 -31.24 -17.90 25.98
N ILE A 23 -31.64 -18.78 26.90
CA ILE A 23 -32.30 -20.05 26.59
C ILE A 23 -33.64 -19.81 25.90
N TYR A 24 -34.45 -18.88 26.42
CA TYR A 24 -35.73 -18.50 25.80
C TYR A 24 -35.52 -17.98 24.38
N ILE A 25 -34.59 -17.05 24.15
CA ILE A 25 -34.24 -16.53 22.82
C ILE A 25 -33.80 -17.66 21.88
N ARG A 26 -32.97 -18.60 22.34
CA ARG A 26 -32.49 -19.73 21.53
C ARG A 26 -33.60 -20.73 21.18
N ILE A 27 -34.46 -21.06 22.14
CA ILE A 27 -35.63 -21.94 21.91
C ILE A 27 -36.56 -21.27 20.90
N HIS A 28 -36.85 -19.98 21.09
CA HIS A 28 -37.72 -19.21 20.21
C HIS A 28 -37.13 -19.04 18.80
N TYR A 29 -35.80 -18.94 18.68
CA TYR A 29 -35.09 -18.93 17.41
C TYR A 29 -35.14 -20.30 16.72
N LEU A 30 -35.00 -21.41 17.46
CA LEU A 30 -35.08 -22.77 16.91
C LEU A 30 -36.48 -23.11 16.40
N SER A 31 -37.53 -22.58 17.03
CA SER A 31 -38.93 -22.76 16.63
C SER A 31 -39.40 -21.84 15.49
N LEU A 32 -38.55 -20.92 14.98
CA LEU A 32 -38.90 -20.11 13.82
C LEU A 32 -38.86 -20.93 12.52
N PRO A 33 -39.84 -20.78 11.61
CA PRO A 33 -39.77 -21.32 10.25
C PRO A 33 -38.52 -20.84 9.51
N ASP A 34 -37.93 -21.68 8.66
CA ASP A 34 -36.64 -21.39 8.01
C ASP A 34 -36.63 -20.08 7.20
N ILE A 35 -37.77 -19.69 6.62
CA ILE A 35 -37.96 -18.43 5.91
C ILE A 35 -37.69 -17.22 6.82
N HIS A 36 -38.07 -17.28 8.10
CA HIS A 36 -37.85 -16.19 9.06
C HIS A 36 -36.42 -16.17 9.60
N LYS A 37 -35.76 -17.33 9.74
CA LYS A 37 -34.33 -17.42 10.06
C LYS A 37 -33.46 -16.86 8.93
N GLU A 38 -33.83 -17.14 7.69
CA GLU A 38 -33.15 -16.61 6.50
C GLU A 38 -33.40 -15.10 6.34
N THR A 39 -34.62 -14.64 6.61
CA THR A 39 -34.95 -13.21 6.67
C THR A 39 -34.10 -12.51 7.74
N LEU A 40 -34.05 -13.01 8.98
CA LEU A 40 -33.23 -12.43 10.07
C LEU A 40 -31.72 -12.46 9.78
N ARG A 41 -31.21 -13.52 9.13
CA ARG A 41 -29.82 -13.55 8.63
C ARG A 41 -29.58 -12.50 7.55
N ASN A 42 -30.52 -12.33 6.63
CA ASN A 42 -30.46 -11.30 5.59
C ASN A 42 -30.53 -9.90 6.21
N THR A 43 -31.41 -9.63 7.18
CA THR A 43 -31.47 -8.32 7.85
C THR A 43 -30.20 -8.03 8.65
N ASN A 44 -29.64 -9.02 9.35
CA ASN A 44 -28.37 -8.86 10.07
C ASN A 44 -27.18 -8.66 9.12
N THR A 45 -27.18 -9.35 7.98
CA THR A 45 -26.15 -9.18 6.94
C THR A 45 -26.25 -7.81 6.29
N VAL A 46 -27.46 -7.38 5.91
CA VAL A 46 -27.73 -6.04 5.37
C VAL A 46 -27.35 -4.95 6.38
N ARG A 47 -27.69 -5.12 7.67
CA ARG A 47 -27.33 -4.17 8.73
C ARG A 47 -25.81 -4.10 8.95
N ALA A 48 -25.11 -5.24 8.93
CA ALA A 48 -23.66 -5.29 9.03
C ALA A 48 -22.99 -4.63 7.81
N GLU A 49 -23.47 -4.91 6.60
CA GLU A 49 -23.00 -4.28 5.35
C GLU A 49 -23.24 -2.76 5.38
N THR A 50 -24.42 -2.32 5.83
CA THR A 50 -24.77 -0.90 5.96
C THR A 50 -23.85 -0.18 6.96
N CYS A 51 -23.58 -0.81 8.11
CA CYS A 51 -22.66 -0.28 9.12
C CYS A 51 -21.21 -0.17 8.59
N ILE A 52 -20.77 -1.17 7.83
CA ILE A 52 -19.45 -1.19 7.19
C ILE A 52 -19.32 -0.08 6.14
N VAL A 53 -20.32 0.07 5.26
CA VAL A 53 -20.37 1.14 4.24
C VAL A 53 -20.37 2.52 4.90
N GLN A 54 -21.21 2.72 5.92
CA GLN A 54 -21.28 3.98 6.66
C GLN A 54 -19.93 4.35 7.30
N LYS A 55 -19.22 3.37 7.87
CA LYS A 55 -17.89 3.58 8.45
C LYS A 55 -16.86 4.03 7.39
N TYR A 56 -16.91 3.47 6.18
CA TYR A 56 -15.99 3.86 5.11
C TYR A 56 -16.26 5.26 4.58
N ILE A 57 -17.53 5.60 4.34
CA ILE A 57 -17.94 6.95 3.93
C ILE A 57 -17.45 7.97 4.97
N THR A 58 -17.69 7.68 6.25
CA THR A 58 -17.24 8.54 7.36
C THR A 58 -15.72 8.72 7.34
N THR A 59 -14.96 7.64 7.14
CA THR A 59 -13.49 7.69 7.10
C THR A 59 -12.94 8.55 5.95
N ILE A 60 -13.49 8.43 4.73
CA ILE A 60 -13.07 9.25 3.59
C ILE A 60 -13.46 10.71 3.82
N TRP A 61 -14.66 10.97 4.33
CA TRP A 61 -15.14 12.31 4.64
C TRP A 61 -14.26 13.02 5.68
N GLU A 62 -13.89 12.33 6.77
CA GLU A 62 -12.98 12.84 7.79
C GLU A 62 -11.63 13.25 7.21
N ARG A 63 -11.04 12.41 6.34
CA ARG A 63 -9.75 12.70 5.69
C ARG A 63 -9.82 13.91 4.78
N ASN A 64 -10.89 14.03 3.99
CA ASN A 64 -11.11 15.18 3.12
C ASN A 64 -11.35 16.47 3.91
N SER A 65 -12.14 16.38 4.99
CA SER A 65 -12.41 17.50 5.90
C SER A 65 -11.11 17.99 6.55
N ARG A 66 -10.28 17.06 7.03
CA ARG A 66 -8.95 17.36 7.57
C ARG A 66 -8.07 18.07 6.54
N LEU A 67 -7.96 17.54 5.32
CA LEU A 67 -7.14 18.14 4.27
C LEU A 67 -7.56 19.60 4.05
N ARG A 68 -8.86 19.85 3.83
CA ARG A 68 -9.40 21.20 3.65
C ARG A 68 -9.12 22.12 4.83
N GLN A 69 -9.35 21.64 6.05
CA GLN A 69 -9.10 22.43 7.26
C GLN A 69 -7.62 22.80 7.40
N LYS A 70 -6.71 21.84 7.20
CA LYS A 70 -5.27 22.08 7.32
C LYS A 70 -4.72 22.96 6.20
N CYS A 71 -5.27 22.86 5.00
CA CYS A 71 -4.92 23.75 3.90
C CYS A 71 -5.37 25.21 4.15
N LYS A 72 -6.51 25.45 4.81
CA LYS A 72 -6.91 26.82 5.22
C LYS A 72 -5.96 27.45 6.23
N ILE A 73 -5.44 26.65 7.16
CA ILE A 73 -4.55 27.13 8.24
C ILE A 73 -3.13 27.33 7.71
N THR A 74 -2.68 26.44 6.83
CA THR A 74 -1.36 26.50 6.23
C THR A 74 -1.39 27.59 5.17
N LYS A 75 -1.03 28.84 5.54
CA LYS A 75 -0.71 29.93 4.59
C LYS A 75 0.55 29.58 3.77
N GLN A 76 0.62 28.40 3.17
CA GLN A 76 1.67 28.05 2.23
C GLN A 76 1.53 29.05 1.08
N VAL A 77 2.61 29.75 0.74
CA VAL A 77 2.70 30.47 -0.53
C VAL A 77 2.66 29.38 -1.60
N LEU A 78 1.48 29.21 -2.18
CA LEU A 78 1.16 28.16 -3.11
C LEU A 78 1.86 28.49 -4.44
N THR A 79 3.02 27.90 -4.71
CA THR A 79 3.54 27.90 -6.07
C THR A 79 2.57 27.10 -6.95
N PRO A 80 2.15 27.61 -8.12
CA PRO A 80 1.36 26.83 -9.06
C PRO A 80 2.13 25.57 -9.43
N THR A 81 1.69 24.42 -8.92
CA THR A 81 2.22 23.12 -9.36
C THR A 81 1.37 22.67 -10.54
N ASN A 82 2.00 22.44 -11.70
CA ASN A 82 1.36 21.77 -12.83
C ASN A 82 1.10 20.29 -12.49
N VAL A 83 0.02 20.03 -11.74
CA VAL A 83 -0.38 18.67 -11.38
C VAL A 83 -0.99 17.99 -12.60
N THR A 84 -0.47 16.81 -12.93
CA THR A 84 -0.99 15.99 -14.02
C THR A 84 -1.85 14.85 -13.48
N PHE A 85 -3.03 14.65 -14.07
CA PHE A 85 -3.96 13.60 -13.67
C PHE A 85 -4.08 12.53 -14.74
N TYR A 86 -4.20 11.27 -14.32
CA TYR A 86 -4.76 10.23 -15.19
C TYR A 86 -6.28 10.34 -15.14
N ASN A 87 -6.90 10.56 -16.32
CA ASN A 87 -8.33 10.73 -16.45
C ASN A 87 -9.02 9.54 -17.14
N TRP A 88 -10.21 9.19 -16.67
CA TRP A 88 -11.17 8.35 -17.37
C TRP A 88 -12.60 8.75 -16.96
N LYS A 89 -13.39 9.30 -17.90
CA LYS A 89 -14.72 9.85 -17.60
C LYS A 89 -14.64 10.81 -16.39
N ASN A 90 -15.41 10.56 -15.34
CA ASN A 90 -15.45 11.33 -14.10
C ASN A 90 -14.38 10.89 -13.08
N LEU A 91 -13.37 10.10 -13.45
CA LEU A 91 -12.29 9.65 -12.54
C LEU A 91 -10.98 10.37 -12.85
N ASN A 92 -10.43 11.09 -11.86
CA ASN A 92 -9.19 11.84 -11.95
C ASN A 92 -8.21 11.40 -10.85
N TYR A 93 -7.05 10.88 -11.25
CA TYR A 93 -6.04 10.33 -10.34
C TYR A 93 -4.70 11.06 -10.44
N CYS A 94 -4.26 11.70 -9.36
CA CYS A 94 -2.87 12.15 -9.23
C CYS A 94 -1.99 10.96 -8.82
N LYS A 95 -1.06 10.58 -9.70
CA LYS A 95 -0.21 9.40 -9.50
C LYS A 95 0.87 9.67 -8.47
N VAL A 96 0.81 8.91 -7.38
CA VAL A 96 1.83 8.94 -6.31
C VAL A 96 2.59 7.61 -6.27
N PRO A 97 3.88 7.57 -6.66
CA PRO A 97 4.66 6.35 -6.53
C PRO A 97 4.71 5.83 -5.08
N LYS A 98 4.83 4.50 -4.95
CA LYS A 98 4.89 3.77 -3.67
C LYS A 98 3.61 3.83 -2.82
N CYS A 99 2.51 4.30 -3.39
CA CYS A 99 1.17 4.36 -2.79
C CYS A 99 0.15 3.57 -3.64
N GLY A 100 0.51 2.35 -4.06
CA GLY A 100 -0.38 1.52 -4.87
C GLY A 100 -0.54 1.99 -6.32
N SER A 101 0.33 2.90 -6.80
CA SER A 101 0.25 3.46 -8.15
C SER A 101 0.20 2.42 -9.26
N THR A 102 0.93 1.30 -9.15
CA THR A 102 0.91 0.23 -10.16
C THR A 102 -0.49 -0.35 -10.33
N PHE A 103 -1.23 -0.55 -9.24
CA PHE A 103 -2.60 -1.06 -9.29
C PHE A 103 -3.53 -0.05 -9.98
N TRP A 104 -3.47 1.23 -9.59
CA TRP A 104 -4.29 2.26 -10.23
C TRP A 104 -3.99 2.40 -11.72
N MET A 105 -2.70 2.34 -12.12
CA MET A 105 -2.34 2.33 -13.53
C MET A 105 -2.93 1.14 -14.29
N GLN A 106 -2.99 -0.05 -13.67
CA GLN A 106 -3.67 -1.21 -14.25
C GLN A 106 -5.19 -0.99 -14.38
N VAL A 107 -5.82 -0.36 -13.39
CA VAL A 107 -7.23 0.03 -13.47
C VAL A 107 -7.46 0.99 -14.64
N PHE A 108 -6.69 2.08 -14.75
CA PHE A 108 -6.83 3.04 -15.85
C PHE A 108 -6.60 2.41 -17.22
N LEU A 109 -5.67 1.45 -17.36
CA LEU A 109 -5.49 0.73 -18.62
C LEU A 109 -6.67 -0.16 -18.97
N ALA A 110 -7.16 -0.93 -18.01
CA ALA A 110 -8.33 -1.78 -18.22
C ALA A 110 -9.60 -0.96 -18.50
N LEU A 111 -9.69 0.26 -17.97
CA LEU A 111 -10.79 1.19 -18.26
C LEU A 111 -10.67 1.84 -19.66
N ASN A 112 -9.45 2.07 -20.17
CA ASN A 112 -9.23 2.83 -21.39
C ASN A 112 -9.28 1.99 -22.67
N ASP A 113 -8.56 0.88 -22.78
CA ASP A 113 -8.73 -0.09 -23.89
C ASP A 113 -7.76 -1.27 -23.77
N VAL A 114 -8.16 -2.35 -23.08
CA VAL A 114 -7.50 -3.64 -23.25
C VAL A 114 -8.56 -4.73 -23.31
N GLU A 115 -8.64 -5.40 -24.46
CA GLU A 115 -9.29 -6.70 -24.60
C GLU A 115 -8.73 -7.64 -23.51
N ASN A 116 -9.56 -7.92 -22.50
CA ASN A 116 -9.30 -8.81 -21.36
C ASN A 116 -8.49 -8.23 -20.17
N ILE A 117 -9.21 -7.96 -19.07
CA ILE A 117 -8.66 -7.60 -17.76
C ILE A 117 -7.59 -8.59 -17.26
N LYS A 118 -7.65 -9.87 -17.66
CA LYS A 118 -6.67 -10.89 -17.27
C LYS A 118 -5.29 -10.64 -17.86
N ASP A 119 -5.20 -9.96 -18.99
CA ASP A 119 -3.91 -9.60 -19.61
C ASP A 119 -3.31 -8.33 -18.98
N VAL A 120 -4.16 -7.48 -18.38
CA VAL A 120 -3.73 -6.31 -17.61
C VAL A 120 -3.17 -6.72 -16.25
N PHE A 121 -3.79 -7.66 -15.53
CA PHE A 121 -3.28 -8.09 -14.22
C PHE A 121 -2.35 -9.31 -14.31
N GLY A 122 -1.09 -9.10 -14.75
CA GLY A 122 -0.03 -10.10 -14.62
C GLY A 122 0.98 -10.23 -15.77
N LYS A 123 0.80 -9.53 -16.90
CA LYS A 123 1.70 -9.64 -18.07
C LYS A 123 2.44 -8.36 -18.46
N ARG A 124 2.08 -7.18 -17.94
CA ARG A 124 2.44 -5.89 -18.59
C ARG A 124 2.99 -4.79 -17.68
N ARG A 125 3.70 -5.10 -16.57
CA ARG A 125 4.26 -4.07 -15.64
C ARG A 125 5.08 -2.96 -16.32
N SER A 126 5.84 -3.27 -17.37
CA SER A 126 6.63 -2.30 -18.13
C SER A 126 5.79 -1.34 -18.98
N LEU A 127 4.62 -1.78 -19.49
CA LEU A 127 3.76 -0.95 -20.34
C LEU A 127 3.08 0.18 -19.55
N TYR A 128 2.95 0.08 -18.23
CA TYR A 128 2.21 1.07 -17.41
C TYR A 128 3.02 2.31 -17.03
N HIS A 129 4.35 2.23 -17.19
CA HIS A 129 5.27 3.33 -16.95
C HIS A 129 5.74 3.97 -18.26
N ASN A 130 5.68 3.23 -19.38
CA ASN A 130 6.19 3.67 -20.68
C ASN A 130 5.09 3.99 -21.71
N ASN A 131 3.91 3.34 -21.65
CA ASN A 131 2.79 3.79 -22.48
C ASN A 131 2.19 5.02 -21.85
N ALA A 132 2.23 6.12 -22.60
CA ALA A 132 1.39 7.25 -22.34
C ALA A 132 -0.06 6.78 -22.45
N LEU A 133 -0.67 6.43 -21.31
CA LEU A 133 -2.11 6.60 -21.16
C LEU A 133 -2.37 8.08 -21.45
N ASN A 134 -2.64 8.38 -22.72
CA ASN A 134 -2.58 9.70 -23.34
C ASN A 134 -3.65 10.68 -22.84
N LYS A 135 -4.37 10.37 -21.75
CA LYS A 135 -5.35 11.27 -21.13
C LYS A 135 -4.79 11.83 -19.84
N LYS A 136 -3.72 12.60 -20.01
CA LYS A 136 -3.20 13.49 -18.98
C LYS A 136 -4.02 14.78 -19.03
N SER A 137 -4.80 15.07 -18.00
CA SER A 137 -5.56 16.31 -17.89
C SER A 137 -4.95 17.26 -16.85
N THR A 138 -5.23 18.55 -17.03
CA THR A 138 -5.07 19.60 -16.02
C THR A 138 -6.35 19.75 -15.21
N MET A 139 -6.35 20.65 -14.23
CA MET A 139 -7.50 20.92 -13.37
C MET A 139 -8.68 21.57 -14.10
N ASP A 140 -8.47 22.13 -15.29
CA ASP A 140 -9.46 22.94 -16.03
C ASP A 140 -10.69 22.14 -16.48
N HIS A 141 -10.61 20.81 -16.46
CA HIS A 141 -11.68 19.91 -16.88
C HIS A 141 -12.53 19.37 -15.72
N PHE A 142 -12.25 19.75 -14.47
CA PHE A 142 -12.94 19.20 -13.32
C PHE A 142 -14.41 19.63 -13.26
N SER A 143 -15.29 18.65 -13.09
CA SER A 143 -16.72 18.85 -12.90
C SER A 143 -17.15 18.51 -11.47
N GLY A 144 -18.33 18.98 -11.05
CA GLY A 144 -18.87 18.70 -9.71
C GLY A 144 -19.16 17.22 -9.42
N SER A 145 -19.26 16.38 -10.46
CA SER A 145 -19.52 14.93 -10.35
C SER A 145 -18.25 14.07 -10.43
N ASP A 146 -17.09 14.71 -10.58
CA ASP A 146 -15.81 14.01 -10.70
C ASP A 146 -15.34 13.43 -9.37
N VAL A 147 -14.76 12.24 -9.41
CA VAL A 147 -13.95 11.66 -8.34
C VAL A 147 -12.49 12.07 -8.57
N ILE A 148 -12.00 13.01 -7.75
CA ILE A 148 -10.65 13.56 -7.82
C ILE A 148 -9.88 13.04 -6.61
N PHE A 149 -8.91 12.16 -6.86
CA PHE A 149 -8.27 11.41 -5.79
C PHE A 149 -6.76 11.27 -5.97
N HIS A 150 -6.11 11.01 -4.84
CA HIS A 150 -4.75 10.50 -4.77
C HIS A 150 -4.66 9.50 -3.62
N VAL A 151 -3.60 8.67 -3.64
CA VAL A 151 -3.34 7.72 -2.57
C VAL A 151 -2.14 8.21 -1.77
N THR A 152 -2.36 8.35 -0.47
CA THR A 152 -1.34 8.74 0.50
C THR A 152 -0.77 7.52 1.21
N ARG A 153 0.40 7.68 1.82
CA ARG A 153 1.04 6.63 2.62
C ARG A 153 1.87 7.30 3.70
N ASN A 154 1.96 6.65 4.88
CA ASN A 154 2.81 7.15 5.94
C ASN A 154 4.24 7.43 5.40
N PRO A 155 4.78 8.66 5.57
CA PRO A 155 6.06 9.06 4.99
C PRO A 155 7.20 8.08 5.27
N TYR A 156 7.29 7.55 6.50
CA TYR A 156 8.34 6.61 6.88
C TYR A 156 8.28 5.34 6.04
N SER A 157 7.09 4.76 5.91
CA SER A 157 6.87 3.54 5.15
C SER A 157 7.01 3.74 3.64
N ARG A 158 6.68 4.94 3.14
CA ARG A 158 6.83 5.32 1.73
C ARG A 158 8.30 5.42 1.35
N LEU A 159 9.09 6.16 2.13
CA LEU A 159 10.54 6.30 1.94
C LEU A 159 11.27 4.96 1.98
N TYR A 160 10.95 4.10 2.94
CA TYR A 160 11.58 2.77 3.01
C TYR A 160 11.18 1.89 1.81
N SER A 161 9.93 2.00 1.35
CA SER A 161 9.49 1.34 0.12
C SER A 161 10.19 1.87 -1.14
N ALA A 162 10.53 3.16 -1.17
CA ALA A 162 11.31 3.77 -2.25
C ALA A 162 12.73 3.24 -2.26
N TYR A 163 13.41 3.29 -1.10
CA TYR A 163 14.76 2.76 -0.93
C TYR A 163 14.87 1.29 -1.35
N VAL A 164 13.97 0.42 -0.88
CA VAL A 164 14.05 -1.02 -1.20
C VAL A 164 13.91 -1.27 -2.71
N ASP A 165 13.01 -0.56 -3.38
CA ASP A 165 12.76 -0.76 -4.81
C ASP A 165 13.78 -0.10 -5.73
N LYS A 166 14.30 1.07 -5.36
CA LYS A 166 15.13 1.92 -6.23
C LYS A 166 16.62 1.84 -5.94
N ILE A 167 17.00 1.74 -4.66
CA ILE A 167 18.39 1.85 -4.23
C ILE A 167 18.96 0.49 -3.84
N TYR A 168 18.21 -0.26 -3.02
CA TYR A 168 18.64 -1.58 -2.56
C TYR A 168 18.62 -2.61 -3.70
N LEU A 169 17.52 -2.63 -4.45
CA LEU A 169 17.43 -3.29 -5.74
C LEU A 169 17.97 -2.36 -6.83
N PRO A 170 18.44 -2.89 -7.98
CA PRO A 170 19.11 -2.09 -9.01
C PRO A 170 18.16 -1.19 -9.83
N GLY A 171 17.06 -0.70 -9.24
CA GLY A 171 16.05 0.10 -9.94
C GLY A 171 16.56 1.44 -10.43
N PHE A 172 17.40 2.13 -9.65
CA PHE A 172 18.07 3.40 -9.96
C PHE A 172 19.56 3.28 -9.66
N TRP A 173 20.25 2.46 -10.47
CA TRP A 173 21.66 2.16 -10.26
C TRP A 173 22.56 3.41 -10.26
N GLY A 174 22.29 4.40 -11.12
CA GLY A 174 23.05 5.65 -11.16
C GLY A 174 23.07 6.38 -9.81
N VAL A 175 21.89 6.54 -9.18
CA VAL A 175 21.76 7.17 -7.86
C VAL A 175 22.46 6.33 -6.78
N ALA A 176 22.30 5.01 -6.80
CA ALA A 176 22.96 4.14 -5.82
C ALA A 176 24.50 4.19 -5.94
N SER A 177 25.01 4.22 -7.18
CA SER A 177 26.44 4.34 -7.48
C SER A 177 26.99 5.68 -7.00
N GLU A 178 26.26 6.76 -7.24
CA GLU A 178 26.64 8.10 -6.77
C GLU A 178 26.74 8.17 -5.24
N ILE A 179 25.74 7.63 -4.54
CA ILE A 179 25.78 7.55 -3.07
C ILE A 179 27.00 6.75 -2.62
N ASN A 180 27.27 5.59 -3.22
CA ASN A 180 28.44 4.78 -2.86
C ASN A 180 29.75 5.53 -3.10
N LYS A 181 29.91 6.18 -4.26
CA LYS A 181 31.11 6.96 -4.61
C LYS A 181 31.40 8.03 -3.55
N ARG A 182 30.37 8.78 -3.14
CA ARG A 182 30.48 9.83 -2.10
C ARG A 182 30.86 9.28 -0.72
N ASN A 183 30.55 8.01 -0.45
CA ASN A 183 30.86 7.35 0.83
C ASN A 183 32.09 6.42 0.73
N GLY A 184 32.86 6.46 -0.36
CA GLY A 184 34.04 5.60 -0.55
C GLY A 184 33.72 4.10 -0.62
N LYS A 185 32.50 3.73 -1.02
CA LYS A 185 32.02 2.34 -1.07
C LYS A 185 32.22 1.72 -2.44
N ALA A 186 32.48 0.40 -2.44
CA ALA A 186 32.60 -0.36 -3.67
C ALA A 186 31.27 -0.35 -4.46
N CYS A 187 31.38 -0.33 -5.78
CA CYS A 187 30.23 -0.28 -6.70
C CYS A 187 29.23 -1.44 -6.50
N SER A 188 29.69 -2.61 -6.05
CA SER A 188 28.86 -3.78 -5.76
C SER A 188 28.09 -3.71 -4.43
N GLN A 189 28.38 -2.72 -3.57
CA GLN A 189 27.69 -2.54 -2.29
C GLN A 189 26.36 -1.80 -2.49
N SER A 190 25.42 -1.98 -1.56
CA SER A 190 24.20 -1.17 -1.54
C SER A 190 24.44 -0.01 -0.58
N PRO A 191 24.06 1.23 -0.93
CA PRO A 191 23.89 2.27 0.06
C PRO A 191 23.00 1.77 1.19
N SER A 192 23.30 2.18 2.41
CA SER A 192 22.41 2.00 3.57
C SER A 192 21.18 2.90 3.44
N PHE A 193 20.17 2.61 4.25
CA PHE A 193 18.96 3.44 4.27
C PHE A 193 19.26 4.86 4.77
N GLU A 194 20.16 5.04 5.74
CA GLU A 194 20.53 6.37 6.20
C GLU A 194 21.27 7.18 5.13
N GLU A 195 22.20 6.56 4.40
CA GLU A 195 22.92 7.24 3.31
C GLU A 195 21.95 7.71 2.22
N PHE A 196 20.95 6.89 1.89
CA PHE A 196 19.86 7.30 0.99
C PHE A 196 19.07 8.50 1.54
N LEU A 197 18.65 8.46 2.82
CA LEU A 197 17.92 9.57 3.43
C LEU A 197 18.73 10.87 3.42
N LYS A 198 20.01 10.81 3.81
CA LYS A 198 20.93 11.95 3.79
C LYS A 198 21.11 12.51 2.38
N PHE A 199 21.22 11.63 1.38
CA PHE A 199 21.39 12.03 -0.02
C PHE A 199 20.18 12.82 -0.53
N ILE A 200 18.97 12.29 -0.40
CA ILE A 200 17.77 12.96 -0.95
C ILE A 200 17.44 14.28 -0.24
N MET A 201 17.81 14.41 1.04
CA MET A 201 17.60 15.63 1.82
C MET A 201 18.65 16.70 1.53
N LYS A 202 19.91 16.31 1.31
CA LYS A 202 21.01 17.25 1.06
C LYS A 202 20.97 17.81 -0.35
N GLU A 203 20.75 16.95 -1.33
CA GLU A 203 20.84 17.33 -2.76
C GLU A 203 19.52 17.92 -3.27
N ASN A 204 18.49 18.00 -2.43
CA ASN A 204 17.13 18.35 -2.80
C ASN A 204 16.69 17.59 -4.08
N TYR A 205 17.11 16.33 -4.21
CA TYR A 205 16.97 15.56 -5.45
C TYR A 205 15.49 15.30 -5.70
N GLN A 206 14.93 16.00 -6.67
CA GLN A 206 13.52 15.97 -7.01
C GLN A 206 13.20 14.71 -7.82
N ASP A 207 12.72 13.66 -7.15
CA ASP A 207 12.17 12.48 -7.80
C ASP A 207 10.81 12.10 -7.17
N PRO A 208 9.76 11.86 -7.99
CA PRO A 208 8.42 11.53 -7.48
C PRO A 208 8.35 10.29 -6.57
N HIS A 209 9.37 9.42 -6.57
CA HIS A 209 9.45 8.28 -5.66
C HIS A 209 9.70 8.66 -4.20
N TRP A 210 10.28 9.84 -3.93
CA TRP A 210 10.60 10.33 -2.59
C TRP A 210 10.44 11.85 -2.41
N GLN A 211 9.78 12.55 -3.33
CA GLN A 211 9.21 13.87 -3.05
C GLN A 211 7.97 13.77 -2.14
N PRO A 212 7.70 14.73 -1.25
CA PRO A 212 6.44 14.79 -0.50
C PRO A 212 5.21 14.70 -1.42
N ILE A 213 4.19 13.98 -0.96
CA ILE A 213 2.96 13.75 -1.72
C ILE A 213 2.18 15.06 -1.89
N SER A 214 2.20 15.88 -0.85
CA SER A 214 1.60 17.22 -0.85
C SER A 214 2.14 18.12 -1.96
N GLU A 215 3.43 17.97 -2.30
CA GLU A 215 4.09 18.69 -3.40
C GLU A 215 3.76 18.06 -4.76
N ILE A 216 3.91 16.74 -4.91
CA ILE A 216 3.62 16.04 -6.19
C ILE A 216 2.19 16.32 -6.68
N CYS A 217 1.25 16.32 -5.75
CA CYS A 217 -0.17 16.41 -6.05
C CYS A 217 -0.77 17.79 -5.72
N GLY A 218 0.02 18.80 -5.33
CA GLY A 218 -0.49 20.14 -5.02
C GLY A 218 -1.68 20.10 -4.07
N SER A 219 -1.56 19.43 -2.92
CA SER A 219 -2.73 18.95 -2.15
C SER A 219 -3.65 20.03 -1.58
N CYS A 220 -3.17 21.28 -1.48
CA CYS A 220 -4.00 22.43 -1.10
C CYS A 220 -4.52 23.24 -2.30
N ASN A 221 -3.99 23.00 -3.50
CA ASN A 221 -4.42 23.63 -4.75
C ASN A 221 -5.50 22.82 -5.46
N VAL A 222 -5.39 21.50 -5.39
CA VAL A 222 -6.30 20.59 -6.07
C VAL A 222 -7.51 20.29 -5.18
N PRO A 223 -8.76 20.40 -5.69
CA PRO A 223 -9.97 20.12 -4.93
C PRO A 223 -10.21 18.62 -4.77
N TYR A 224 -9.28 17.90 -4.13
CA TYR A 224 -9.43 16.47 -3.86
C TYR A 224 -10.67 16.19 -3.02
N ASN A 225 -11.51 15.29 -3.52
CA ASN A 225 -12.70 14.82 -2.82
C ASN A 225 -12.61 13.34 -2.41
N VAL A 226 -11.48 12.68 -2.67
CA VAL A 226 -11.14 11.39 -2.04
C VAL A 226 -9.64 11.35 -1.70
N VAL A 227 -9.32 11.40 -0.41
CA VAL A 227 -7.98 11.11 0.11
C VAL A 227 -7.90 9.64 0.53
N SER A 228 -7.32 8.81 -0.35
CA SER A 228 -7.10 7.40 -0.07
C SER A 228 -5.80 7.19 0.72
N LYS A 229 -5.71 6.10 1.49
CA LYS A 229 -4.53 5.67 2.25
C LYS A 229 -4.07 4.28 1.84
N GLN A 230 -2.76 4.09 1.68
CA GLN A 230 -2.14 2.78 1.48
C GLN A 230 -2.49 1.81 2.63
N GLU A 231 -2.67 2.34 3.84
CA GLU A 231 -3.01 1.56 5.03
C GLU A 231 -4.43 0.96 4.98
N THR A 232 -5.36 1.59 4.25
CA THR A 232 -6.74 1.09 4.03
C THR A 232 -7.05 0.81 2.56
N PHE A 233 -6.00 0.59 1.76
CA PHE A 233 -6.03 0.59 0.29
C PHE A 233 -7.19 -0.20 -0.31
N ASN A 234 -7.43 -1.43 0.16
CA ASN A 234 -8.48 -2.29 -0.41
C ASN A 234 -9.89 -1.72 -0.23
N ASN A 235 -10.16 -1.10 0.92
CA ASN A 235 -11.46 -0.52 1.23
C ASN A 235 -11.67 0.78 0.44
N ASP A 236 -10.61 1.59 0.34
CA ASP A 236 -10.67 2.85 -0.40
C ASP A 236 -10.81 2.61 -1.91
N VAL A 237 -10.15 1.57 -2.46
CA VAL A 237 -10.35 1.14 -3.85
C VAL A 237 -11.79 0.74 -4.10
N GLN A 238 -12.39 -0.05 -3.19
CA GLN A 238 -13.80 -0.44 -3.28
C GLN A 238 -14.69 0.81 -3.32
N PHE A 239 -14.51 1.74 -2.38
CA PHE A 239 -15.25 3.00 -2.32
C PHE A 239 -15.15 3.79 -3.65
N ILE A 240 -13.94 3.97 -4.19
CA ILE A 240 -13.76 4.71 -5.45
C ILE A 240 -14.47 4.00 -6.60
N LEU A 241 -14.31 2.67 -6.73
CA LEU A 241 -14.98 1.89 -7.79
C LEU A 241 -16.51 1.88 -7.64
N ASP A 242 -17.04 2.07 -6.43
CA ASP A 242 -18.49 2.20 -6.19
C ASP A 242 -19.07 3.48 -6.78
N HIS A 243 -18.27 4.54 -6.94
CA HIS A 243 -18.68 5.84 -7.47
C HIS A 243 -18.45 5.97 -8.99
N LEU A 244 -18.03 4.89 -9.65
CA LEU A 244 -17.82 4.85 -11.10
C LEU A 244 -19.00 4.22 -11.81
N SER A 245 -19.38 4.81 -12.94
CA SER A 245 -20.34 4.24 -13.89
C SER A 245 -19.68 3.14 -14.74
N ILE A 246 -19.29 2.03 -14.09
CA ILE A 246 -18.73 0.81 -14.70
C ILE A 246 -19.66 -0.39 -14.47
N SER A 247 -19.57 -1.39 -15.35
CA SER A 247 -20.39 -2.60 -15.21
C SER A 247 -20.07 -3.35 -13.91
N ARG A 248 -21.09 -3.99 -13.31
CA ARG A 248 -20.94 -4.82 -12.11
C ARG A 248 -19.89 -5.93 -12.31
N ARG A 249 -19.83 -6.49 -13.52
CA ARG A 249 -18.84 -7.50 -13.91
C ARG A 249 -17.41 -6.95 -13.82
N LEU A 250 -17.15 -5.81 -14.47
CA LEU A 250 -15.82 -5.20 -14.49
C LEU A 250 -15.36 -4.81 -13.08
N LYS A 251 -16.25 -4.24 -12.29
CA LYS A 251 -16.03 -3.95 -10.87
C LYS A 251 -15.64 -5.19 -10.08
N LYS A 252 -16.40 -6.29 -10.21
CA LYS A 252 -16.09 -7.57 -9.56
C LYS A 252 -14.73 -8.12 -9.99
N GLU A 253 -14.35 -7.96 -11.25
CA GLU A 253 -13.05 -8.38 -11.76
C GLU A 253 -11.90 -7.56 -11.14
N PHE A 254 -12.02 -6.22 -11.02
CA PHE A 254 -11.03 -5.40 -10.31
C PHE A 254 -10.86 -5.82 -8.86
N LEU A 255 -11.97 -6.00 -8.14
CA LEU A 255 -11.96 -6.40 -6.72
C LEU A 255 -11.42 -7.81 -6.52
N THR A 256 -11.68 -8.71 -7.48
CA THR A 256 -11.12 -10.06 -7.46
C THR A 256 -9.61 -10.02 -7.69
N ASN A 257 -9.12 -9.21 -8.64
CA ASN A 257 -7.68 -9.04 -8.89
C ASN A 257 -6.95 -8.36 -7.73
N LEU A 258 -7.61 -7.44 -7.04
CA LEU A 258 -7.09 -6.83 -5.80
C LEU A 258 -6.88 -7.89 -4.71
N LYS A 259 -7.80 -8.87 -4.60
CA LYS A 259 -7.77 -9.93 -3.57
C LYS A 259 -6.93 -11.17 -3.96
N LYS A 260 -6.84 -11.50 -5.26
CA LYS A 260 -6.28 -12.77 -5.76
C LYS A 260 -4.81 -12.63 -6.19
N LYS A 261 -3.97 -13.60 -5.82
CA LYS A 261 -2.60 -13.85 -6.37
C LYS A 261 -1.65 -12.64 -6.44
N HIS A 262 -1.87 -11.57 -5.65
CA HIS A 262 -0.97 -10.40 -5.61
C HIS A 262 0.49 -10.83 -5.38
N THR A 263 0.73 -11.80 -4.50
CA THR A 263 2.10 -12.28 -4.23
C THR A 263 2.73 -12.96 -5.45
N GLU A 264 2.11 -13.96 -6.08
CA GLU A 264 2.72 -14.64 -7.25
C GLU A 264 2.95 -13.67 -8.42
N ASN A 265 1.98 -12.79 -8.71
CA ASN A 265 2.11 -11.79 -9.78
C ASN A 265 3.21 -10.78 -9.44
N SER A 266 3.26 -10.28 -8.19
CA SER A 266 4.34 -9.40 -7.74
C SER A 266 5.71 -10.05 -7.88
N ILE A 267 5.86 -11.33 -7.49
CA ILE A 267 7.13 -12.07 -7.66
C ILE A 267 7.50 -12.11 -9.14
N LYS A 268 6.58 -12.53 -10.03
CA LYS A 268 6.85 -12.62 -11.47
C LYS A 268 7.28 -11.28 -12.06
N GLU A 269 6.50 -10.23 -11.80
CA GLU A 269 6.73 -8.93 -12.40
C GLU A 269 7.97 -8.24 -11.86
N ILE A 270 8.16 -8.19 -10.54
CA ILE A 270 9.34 -7.56 -9.92
C ILE A 270 10.59 -8.31 -10.35
N THR A 271 10.58 -9.65 -10.33
CA THR A 271 11.76 -10.44 -10.72
C THR A 271 12.18 -10.14 -12.15
N LYS A 272 11.23 -10.15 -13.11
CA LYS A 272 11.51 -9.88 -14.51
C LYS A 272 12.10 -8.49 -14.73
N VAL A 273 11.47 -7.46 -14.16
CA VAL A 273 11.92 -6.07 -14.29
C VAL A 273 13.31 -5.88 -13.67
N MET A 274 13.52 -6.43 -12.47
CA MET A 274 14.79 -6.27 -11.75
C MET A 274 15.94 -7.05 -12.39
N ILE A 275 15.67 -8.17 -13.08
CA ILE A 275 16.68 -8.85 -13.93
C ILE A 275 17.11 -7.93 -15.07
N GLY A 276 16.18 -7.21 -15.70
CA GLY A 276 16.49 -6.24 -16.75
C GLY A 276 17.50 -5.20 -16.26
N TYR A 277 17.16 -4.51 -15.17
CA TYR A 277 18.07 -3.51 -14.59
C TYR A 277 19.38 -4.10 -14.07
N ALA A 278 19.37 -5.32 -13.53
CA ALA A 278 20.59 -5.96 -13.04
C ALA A 278 21.58 -6.31 -14.16
N LYS A 279 21.11 -6.57 -15.39
CA LYS A 279 21.99 -6.80 -16.55
C LYS A 279 22.75 -5.53 -16.95
N GLU A 280 22.17 -4.37 -16.70
CA GLU A 280 22.77 -3.05 -16.98
C GLU A 280 23.64 -2.54 -15.82
N ALA A 281 23.64 -3.23 -14.67
CA ALA A 281 24.40 -2.84 -13.48
C ALA A 281 25.81 -3.47 -13.51
N PRO A 282 26.88 -2.72 -13.84
CA PRO A 282 28.21 -3.27 -14.13
C PRO A 282 28.87 -4.02 -12.96
N CYS A 283 28.46 -3.76 -11.72
CA CYS A 283 29.14 -4.27 -10.53
C CYS A 283 28.29 -5.19 -9.65
N LEU A 284 27.07 -5.56 -10.09
CA LEU A 284 26.19 -6.43 -9.31
C LEU A 284 26.28 -7.86 -9.81
N THR A 285 26.94 -8.75 -9.04
CA THR A 285 27.01 -10.16 -9.44
C THR A 285 25.63 -10.82 -9.40
N PHE A 286 25.43 -11.84 -10.23
CA PHE A 286 24.16 -12.58 -10.29
C PHE A 286 23.70 -13.11 -8.92
N ILE A 287 24.62 -13.68 -8.14
CA ILE A 287 24.29 -14.21 -6.81
C ILE A 287 23.91 -13.08 -5.83
N GLN A 288 24.65 -11.97 -5.83
CA GLN A 288 24.31 -10.81 -5.00
C GLN A 288 22.93 -10.25 -5.36
N PHE A 289 22.64 -10.12 -6.66
CA PHE A 289 21.31 -9.75 -7.14
C PHE A 289 20.23 -10.69 -6.59
N CYS A 290 20.41 -12.01 -6.74
CA CYS A 290 19.41 -12.98 -6.29
C CYS A 290 19.20 -12.95 -4.77
N GLN A 291 20.26 -12.73 -3.99
CA GLN A 291 20.20 -12.56 -2.54
C GLN A 291 19.43 -11.29 -2.15
N ARG A 292 19.71 -10.15 -2.81
CA ARG A 292 19.01 -8.89 -2.57
C ARG A 292 17.53 -9.01 -2.91
N LEU A 293 17.20 -9.63 -4.04
CA LEU A 293 15.82 -9.85 -4.45
C LEU A 293 15.08 -10.80 -3.49
N TRP A 294 15.73 -11.85 -2.98
CA TRP A 294 15.15 -12.69 -1.91
C TRP A 294 14.86 -11.87 -0.65
N LYS A 295 15.81 -11.03 -0.22
CA LYS A 295 15.62 -10.16 0.96
C LYS A 295 14.51 -9.14 0.73
N SER A 296 14.37 -8.57 -0.46
CA SER A 296 13.29 -7.61 -0.75
C SER A 296 11.90 -8.29 -0.68
N PHE A 297 11.79 -9.55 -1.09
CA PHE A 297 10.57 -10.34 -0.93
C PHE A 297 10.28 -10.72 0.52
N LYS A 298 11.32 -10.90 1.35
CA LYS A 298 11.14 -10.94 2.81
C LYS A 298 10.63 -9.61 3.36
N ILE A 299 11.24 -8.49 2.97
CA ILE A 299 10.81 -7.16 3.43
C ILE A 299 9.34 -6.90 3.10
N GLN A 300 8.86 -7.34 1.94
CA GLN A 300 7.46 -7.18 1.51
C GLN A 300 6.48 -8.16 2.18
N GLY A 301 6.97 -9.16 2.92
CA GLY A 301 6.14 -10.20 3.53
C GLY A 301 5.71 -11.30 2.55
N TYR A 302 6.35 -11.43 1.39
CA TYR A 302 6.03 -12.50 0.42
C TYR A 302 6.70 -13.82 0.79
N ILE A 303 7.92 -13.74 1.31
CA ILE A 303 8.71 -14.89 1.78
C ILE A 303 8.89 -14.74 3.28
N SER A 304 8.67 -15.81 4.04
CA SER A 304 8.88 -15.80 5.49
C SER A 304 10.33 -15.49 5.87
N ASN A 305 10.54 -14.72 6.94
CA ASN A 305 11.86 -14.45 7.49
C ASN A 305 12.60 -15.71 7.95
N LEU A 306 11.88 -16.77 8.30
CA LEU A 306 12.41 -18.05 8.73
C LEU A 306 13.14 -18.82 7.62
N LEU A 307 12.91 -18.47 6.34
CA LEU A 307 13.51 -19.19 5.22
C LEU A 307 14.87 -18.60 4.83
N SER A 308 15.93 -19.41 4.87
CA SER A 308 17.25 -19.02 4.35
C SER A 308 17.25 -18.88 2.82
N PHE A 309 18.19 -18.09 2.29
CA PHE A 309 18.36 -17.93 0.85
C PHE A 309 18.87 -19.25 0.24
N PRO A 310 18.18 -19.82 -0.77
CA PRO A 310 18.53 -21.15 -1.30
C PRO A 310 19.71 -21.08 -2.30
N LEU A 311 20.90 -20.72 -1.82
CA LEU A 311 22.11 -20.47 -2.64
C LEU A 311 22.39 -21.59 -3.67
N LYS A 312 22.31 -22.86 -3.24
CA LYS A 312 22.56 -24.02 -4.12
C LYS A 312 21.68 -24.04 -5.37
N LYS A 313 20.46 -23.50 -5.32
CA LYS A 313 19.52 -23.46 -6.46
C LYS A 313 19.85 -22.36 -7.48
N PHE A 314 20.70 -21.40 -7.11
CA PHE A 314 21.12 -20.29 -7.98
C PHE A 314 22.53 -20.47 -8.54
N ARG A 315 23.36 -21.37 -7.99
CA ARG A 315 24.77 -21.55 -8.41
C ARG A 315 24.93 -21.90 -9.90
N THR A 316 23.98 -22.62 -10.48
CA THR A 316 24.03 -23.06 -11.89
C THR A 316 23.21 -22.17 -12.83
N LEU A 317 22.70 -21.04 -12.34
CA LEU A 317 21.86 -20.12 -13.10
C LEU A 317 22.58 -18.80 -13.36
N ASN A 318 22.09 -18.05 -14.35
CA ASN A 318 22.49 -16.68 -14.65
C ASN A 318 21.26 -15.84 -15.06
N PHE A 319 21.47 -14.57 -15.44
CA PHE A 319 20.40 -13.62 -15.79
C PHE A 319 19.52 -14.03 -16.98
N THR A 320 19.93 -15.01 -17.79
CA THR A 320 19.12 -15.53 -18.91
C THR A 320 18.02 -16.49 -18.42
N ASN A 321 18.21 -17.18 -17.28
CA ASN A 321 17.31 -18.21 -16.77
C ASN A 321 16.07 -17.64 -16.03
N THR A 322 15.45 -16.60 -16.56
CA THR A 322 14.37 -15.83 -15.92
C THR A 322 13.24 -16.71 -15.40
N THR A 323 12.77 -17.68 -16.19
CA THR A 323 11.68 -18.59 -15.79
C THR A 323 12.07 -19.47 -14.60
N ALA A 324 13.30 -19.99 -14.57
CA ALA A 324 13.79 -20.82 -13.47
C ALA A 324 13.93 -19.99 -12.17
N ILE A 325 14.48 -18.78 -12.29
CA ILE A 325 14.62 -17.82 -11.18
C ILE A 325 13.25 -17.51 -10.56
N VAL A 326 12.26 -17.15 -11.38
CA VAL A 326 10.88 -16.89 -10.94
C VAL A 326 10.27 -18.10 -10.23
N LYS A 327 10.44 -19.32 -10.79
CA LYS A 327 9.94 -20.56 -10.17
C LYS A 327 10.56 -20.78 -8.79
N ILE A 328 11.85 -20.50 -8.60
CA ILE A 328 12.52 -20.63 -7.29
C ILE A 328 11.89 -19.66 -6.26
N TYR A 329 11.69 -18.40 -6.61
CA TYR A 329 11.06 -17.43 -5.70
C TYR A 329 9.61 -17.81 -5.35
N ILE A 330 8.80 -18.21 -6.34
CA ILE A 330 7.42 -18.68 -6.10
C ILE A 330 7.41 -19.93 -5.19
N LYS A 331 8.37 -20.86 -5.36
CA LYS A 331 8.50 -22.00 -4.45
C LYS A 331 8.80 -21.52 -3.03
N GLY A 332 9.63 -20.49 -2.88
CA GLY A 332 9.89 -19.83 -1.60
C GLY A 332 8.62 -19.30 -0.91
N THR A 333 7.72 -18.66 -1.65
CA THR A 333 6.46 -18.12 -1.07
C THR A 333 5.48 -19.22 -0.64
N LYS A 334 5.65 -20.45 -1.13
CA LYS A 334 4.76 -21.59 -0.82
C LYS A 334 5.26 -22.47 0.33
N LYS A 335 6.54 -22.33 0.72
CA LYS A 335 7.13 -23.14 1.80
C LYS A 335 6.51 -22.88 3.17
N ILE A 336 6.17 -21.62 3.45
CA ILE A 336 5.49 -21.21 4.69
C ILE A 336 4.32 -20.32 4.29
N HIS A 337 3.10 -20.71 4.68
CA HIS A 337 1.91 -19.93 4.40
C HIS A 337 1.92 -18.65 5.25
N MET A 338 2.00 -17.49 4.59
CA MET A 338 2.01 -16.18 5.26
C MET A 338 0.59 -15.59 5.31
N THR A 339 -0.04 -15.58 6.48
CA THR A 339 -1.34 -14.92 6.68
C THR A 339 -1.21 -13.40 6.56
N SER A 340 -2.31 -12.68 6.32
CA SER A 340 -2.29 -11.21 6.22
C SER A 340 -1.68 -10.53 7.45
N MET A 341 -1.95 -11.08 8.65
CA MET A 341 -1.39 -10.61 9.91
C MET A 341 0.13 -10.83 9.97
N MET A 342 0.61 -12.04 9.65
CA MET A 342 2.05 -12.34 9.60
C MET A 342 2.79 -11.44 8.62
N LYS A 343 2.22 -11.22 7.42
CA LYS A 343 2.81 -10.29 6.44
C LYS A 343 2.90 -8.87 6.98
N ARG A 344 1.87 -8.41 7.71
CA ARG A 344 1.84 -7.07 8.33
C ARG A 344 2.92 -6.95 9.40
N HIS A 345 3.00 -7.89 10.34
CA HIS A 345 4.04 -7.88 11.39
C HIS A 345 5.44 -7.93 10.78
N GLN A 346 5.68 -8.80 9.79
CA GLN A 346 6.98 -8.90 9.14
C GLN A 346 7.40 -7.58 8.45
N ARG A 347 6.47 -6.92 7.74
CA ARG A 347 6.73 -5.59 7.16
C ARG A 347 7.02 -4.54 8.23
N GLN A 348 6.26 -4.55 9.32
CA GLN A 348 6.44 -3.62 10.43
C GLN A 348 7.81 -3.81 11.10
N HIS A 349 8.21 -5.06 11.35
CA HIS A 349 9.53 -5.40 11.89
C HIS A 349 10.65 -4.83 11.02
N TYR A 350 10.61 -5.07 9.69
CA TYR A 350 11.64 -4.52 8.80
C TYR A 350 11.62 -3.00 8.73
N LEU A 351 10.45 -2.37 8.82
CA LEU A 351 10.33 -0.92 8.84
C LEU A 351 10.95 -0.34 10.12
N ALA A 352 10.57 -0.85 11.29
CA ALA A 352 11.13 -0.43 12.57
C ALA A 352 12.65 -0.64 12.61
N LYS A 353 13.13 -1.80 12.16
CA LYS A 353 14.55 -2.11 12.05
C LYS A 353 15.31 -1.15 11.12
N ALA A 354 14.69 -0.70 10.02
CA ALA A 354 15.32 0.24 9.11
C ALA A 354 15.50 1.63 9.72
N TYR A 355 14.57 2.05 10.58
CA TYR A 355 14.66 3.33 11.29
C TYR A 355 15.46 3.24 12.61
N LYS A 356 15.73 2.03 13.10
CA LYS A 356 16.59 1.80 14.26
C LYS A 356 18.03 2.24 13.94
N GLY A 357 18.54 3.20 14.71
CA GLY A 357 19.92 3.68 14.58
C GLY A 357 20.14 4.78 13.53
N ILE A 358 19.07 5.27 12.88
CA ILE A 358 19.18 6.47 12.04
C ILE A 358 19.48 7.68 12.93
N SER A 359 20.44 8.52 12.53
CA SER A 359 20.83 9.68 13.34
C SER A 359 19.67 10.64 13.59
N HIS A 360 19.68 11.28 14.77
CA HIS A 360 18.69 12.28 15.14
C HIS A 360 18.59 13.42 14.12
N LYS A 361 19.72 13.84 13.55
CA LYS A 361 19.76 14.86 12.49
C LYS A 361 18.98 14.41 11.25
N ALA A 362 19.23 13.22 10.73
CA ALA A 362 18.52 12.70 9.56
C ALA A 362 17.00 12.55 9.82
N ILE A 363 16.60 12.12 11.03
CA ILE A 363 15.17 12.06 11.40
C ILE A 363 14.55 13.45 11.48
N LYS A 364 15.26 14.44 12.04
CA LYS A 364 14.78 15.83 12.12
C LYS A 364 14.60 16.42 10.72
N ASP A 365 15.56 16.20 9.83
CA ASP A 365 15.53 16.68 8.45
C ASP A 365 14.39 16.02 7.66
N LEU A 366 14.18 14.70 7.82
CA LEU A 366 13.04 13.98 7.26
C LEU A 366 11.71 14.60 7.71
N LYS A 367 11.52 14.76 9.02
CA LYS A 367 10.28 15.31 9.59
C LYS A 367 10.01 16.72 9.09
N ARG A 368 11.05 17.53 8.90
CA ARG A 368 10.93 18.88 8.34
C ARG A 368 10.50 18.84 6.88
N MET A 369 11.18 18.04 6.05
CA MET A 369 10.87 17.89 4.62
C MET A 369 9.46 17.34 4.39
N TYR A 370 9.01 16.40 5.21
CA TYR A 370 7.69 15.75 5.07
C TYR A 370 6.60 16.32 5.98
N LYS A 371 6.83 17.49 6.60
CA LYS A 371 5.92 18.09 7.58
C LYS A 371 4.49 18.22 7.03
N ALA A 372 4.36 18.70 5.79
CA ALA A 372 3.06 18.84 5.14
C ALA A 372 2.33 17.49 4.98
N ASP A 373 3.03 16.43 4.56
CA ASP A 373 2.43 15.09 4.44
C ASP A 373 1.96 14.55 5.80
N PHE A 374 2.73 14.75 6.87
CA PHE A 374 2.31 14.35 8.22
C PHE A 374 1.05 15.11 8.66
N ASP A 375 1.05 16.42 8.49
CA ASP A 375 0.00 17.30 9.00
C ASP A 375 -1.29 17.17 8.20
N LEU A 376 -1.22 17.30 6.86
CA LEU A 376 -2.37 17.28 5.96
C LEU A 376 -3.10 15.94 6.02
N TYR A 377 -2.36 14.83 6.01
CA TYR A 377 -2.96 13.49 5.95
C TYR A 377 -3.12 12.81 7.30
N GLY A 378 -2.67 13.44 8.40
CA GLY A 378 -2.84 12.91 9.74
C GLY A 378 -2.03 11.66 10.00
N TYR A 379 -0.76 11.68 9.61
CA TYR A 379 0.19 10.64 9.98
C TYR A 379 0.93 11.02 11.27
N SER A 380 1.22 10.03 12.11
CA SER A 380 2.01 10.24 13.33
C SER A 380 3.47 10.56 13.00
N TYR A 381 4.04 11.49 13.75
CA TYR A 381 5.48 11.79 13.74
C TYR A 381 6.30 10.76 14.52
N GLU A 382 5.67 9.85 15.26
CA GLU A 382 6.36 8.78 15.97
C GLU A 382 7.06 7.85 14.98
N LEU A 383 8.28 7.46 15.35
CA LEU A 383 9.04 6.50 14.56
C LEU A 383 8.35 5.13 14.59
N PRO A 384 8.46 4.34 13.51
CA PRO A 384 7.95 2.97 13.50
C PRO A 384 8.58 2.14 14.63
N LYS A 385 7.73 1.52 15.45
CA LYS A 385 8.13 0.62 16.55
C LYS A 385 7.89 -0.84 16.18
N GLU A 386 8.66 -1.74 16.78
CA GLU A 386 8.31 -3.17 16.78
C GLU A 386 7.13 -3.38 17.75
N HIS A 387 6.18 -4.23 17.35
CA HIS A 387 5.02 -4.63 18.13
C HIS A 387 5.04 -6.13 18.34
#